data_AF-A0A485B198-F1
#
_entry.id   AF-A0A485B198-F1
#
_cell.length_a   1.000
_cell.length_b   1.000
_cell.length_c   1.000
_cell.angle_alpha   90.00
_cell.angle_beta   90.00
_cell.angle_gamma   90.00
#
_symmetry.space_group_name_H-M   'P 1'
#
loop_
_entity.id
_entity.type
_entity.pdbx_description
1 polymer ?
#
loop_
_entity_poly.entity_id
_entity_poly.type
_entity_poly.pdbx_seq_one_letter_code
_entity_poly.pdbx_strand_id
1 'polypeptide(L)'
;MRWKTPIHLPASCGDATGPIAHNGQLEGYEALDTGNLQPIGETDSEKAFCWLLHCLTERYSGTPTTWLKVFSFIATLAGSLREKGVFNMLLSDGRYVMAFCSTNLHWITRRAPFGVARYWIRTWKSIFNGETTPNDVVTVIATQPLTGNETWHKIMPGEWALFASGTV
;
A
#
# COMPACT_ATOMS: atom_id res chain seq x y z
N MET A 1 -1.99 -10.29 -7.68
CA MET A 1 -1.46 -11.48 -7.00
C MET A 1 -2.48 -12.12 -6.06
N ARG A 2 -3.14 -13.22 -6.44
CA ARG A 2 -3.63 -14.11 -5.37
C ARG A 2 -2.36 -14.70 -4.74
N TRP A 3 -2.05 -14.39 -3.49
CA TRP A 3 -1.06 -15.14 -2.73
C TRP A 3 -1.55 -16.60 -2.67
N LYS A 4 -1.19 -17.41 -3.66
CA LYS A 4 -1.41 -18.84 -3.66
C LYS A 4 -0.18 -19.42 -2.99
N THR A 5 -0.34 -19.89 -1.75
CA THR A 5 0.41 -20.98 -1.10
C THR A 5 1.69 -21.49 -1.80
N PRO A 6 2.85 -21.66 -1.10
CA PRO A 6 3.40 -20.96 0.06
C PRO A 6 3.92 -19.57 -0.35
N ILE A 7 4.50 -18.78 0.56
CA ILE A 7 5.30 -17.60 0.19
C ILE A 7 6.59 -18.11 -0.49
N HIS A 8 6.49 -18.59 -1.73
CA HIS A 8 7.67 -18.82 -2.53
C HIS A 8 8.21 -17.46 -2.91
N LEU A 9 9.34 -17.12 -2.29
CA LEU A 9 10.07 -15.92 -2.65
C LEU A 9 10.61 -16.08 -4.07
N PRO A 10 10.37 -15.10 -4.94
CA PRO A 10 11.16 -14.98 -6.14
C PRO A 10 12.63 -14.69 -5.80
N ALA A 11 13.53 -14.91 -6.76
CA ALA A 11 14.95 -14.56 -6.60
C ALA A 11 15.19 -13.03 -6.49
N SER A 12 14.26 -12.23 -7.01
CA SER A 12 14.29 -10.77 -6.99
C SER A 12 12.96 -10.22 -6.45
N CYS A 13 12.98 -9.16 -5.64
CA CYS A 13 11.71 -8.57 -5.19
C CYS A 13 10.92 -7.88 -6.31
N GLY A 14 11.54 -7.53 -7.44
CA GLY A 14 10.79 -7.01 -8.58
C GLY A 14 10.00 -8.09 -9.34
N ASP A 15 10.32 -9.36 -9.13
CA ASP A 15 9.53 -10.49 -9.62
C ASP A 15 8.36 -10.83 -8.67
N ALA A 16 8.30 -10.20 -7.49
CA ALA A 16 7.18 -10.34 -6.58
C ALA A 16 5.98 -9.56 -7.12
N THR A 17 4.83 -10.22 -7.28
CA THR A 17 3.71 -9.71 -8.09
C THR A 17 2.79 -8.71 -7.37
N GLY A 18 3.30 -7.96 -6.40
CA GLY A 18 2.56 -6.95 -5.63
C GLY A 18 3.23 -5.57 -5.72
N PRO A 19 2.61 -4.55 -6.34
CA PRO A 19 3.20 -3.22 -6.38
C PRO A 19 3.23 -2.61 -4.98
N ILE A 20 4.39 -2.07 -4.61
CA ILE A 20 4.55 -1.14 -3.51
C ILE A 20 4.63 0.28 -4.08
N ALA A 21 3.97 1.23 -3.42
CA ALA A 21 4.23 2.65 -3.62
C ALA A 21 4.66 3.24 -2.29
N HIS A 22 5.85 3.82 -2.25
CA HIS A 22 6.41 4.48 -1.08
C HIS A 22 6.54 5.98 -1.38
N ASN A 23 6.06 6.81 -0.46
CA ASN A 23 6.26 8.25 -0.45
C ASN A 23 6.98 8.66 0.83
N GLY A 24 8.23 9.05 0.67
CA GLY A 24 9.12 9.39 1.76
C GLY A 24 10.58 9.15 1.39
N GLN A 25 11.43 9.17 2.40
CA GLN A 25 12.86 8.88 2.28
C GLN A 25 13.31 8.20 3.57
N LEU A 26 14.04 7.11 3.43
CA LEU A 26 14.63 6.36 4.53
C LEU A 26 16.14 6.62 4.62
N GLU A 27 16.66 6.77 5.82
CA GLU A 27 18.09 6.86 6.11
C GLU A 27 18.64 5.51 6.59
N GLY A 28 19.83 5.12 6.12
CA GLY A 28 20.48 3.86 6.49
C GLY A 28 19.65 2.63 6.09
N TYR A 29 18.93 2.72 4.97
CA TYR A 29 18.12 1.65 4.42
C TYR A 29 18.99 0.55 3.78
N GLU A 30 20.23 0.87 3.44
CA GLU A 30 21.22 -0.02 2.85
C GLU A 30 21.59 -1.15 3.81
N ALA A 31 21.52 -0.89 5.12
CA ALA A 31 21.78 -1.86 6.18
C ALA A 31 20.60 -2.81 6.45
N LEU A 32 19.47 -2.67 5.76
CA LEU A 32 18.35 -3.59 5.88
C LEU A 32 18.71 -4.97 5.31
N ASP A 33 18.56 -6.01 6.13
CA ASP A 33 18.82 -7.39 5.73
C ASP A 33 17.69 -7.92 4.82
N THR A 34 18.00 -8.14 3.56
CA THR A 34 17.04 -8.64 2.57
C THR A 34 17.17 -10.15 2.35
N GLY A 35 18.03 -10.83 3.11
CA GLY A 35 18.35 -12.23 2.90
C GLY A 35 18.78 -12.49 1.46
N ASN A 36 18.11 -13.43 0.79
CA ASN A 36 18.37 -13.77 -0.61
C ASN A 36 17.65 -12.86 -1.62
N LEU A 37 16.76 -11.96 -1.17
CA LEU A 37 16.04 -11.05 -2.06
C LEU A 37 16.91 -9.87 -2.44
N GLN A 38 16.98 -9.60 -3.74
CA GLN A 38 17.70 -8.45 -4.27
C GLN A 38 16.72 -7.44 -4.89
N PRO A 39 16.88 -6.13 -4.60
CA PRO A 39 16.15 -5.10 -5.31
C PRO A 39 16.64 -5.05 -6.76
N ILE A 40 15.74 -4.65 -7.68
CA ILE A 40 16.13 -4.47 -9.09
C ILE A 40 16.89 -3.15 -9.25
N GLY A 41 16.39 -2.08 -8.64
CA GLY A 41 17.07 -0.79 -8.56
C GLY A 41 17.77 -0.55 -7.22
N GLU A 42 18.17 0.71 -7.02
CA GLU A 42 18.92 1.19 -5.86
C GLU A 42 18.07 2.04 -4.90
N THR A 43 16.76 2.10 -5.15
CA THR A 43 15.86 2.95 -4.37
C THR A 43 15.63 2.39 -2.97
N ASP A 44 15.47 3.29 -2.00
CA ASP A 44 15.09 2.94 -0.63
C ASP A 44 13.79 2.14 -0.56
N SER A 45 12.87 2.45 -1.48
CA SER A 45 11.55 1.86 -1.62
C SER A 45 11.64 0.38 -1.99
N GLU A 46 12.47 0.04 -2.98
CA GLU A 46 12.70 -1.36 -3.37
C GLU A 46 13.44 -2.14 -2.28
N LYS A 47 14.45 -1.53 -1.66
CA LYS A 47 15.19 -2.17 -0.56
C LYS A 47 14.29 -2.44 0.65
N ALA A 48 13.45 -1.48 1.03
CA ALA A 48 12.45 -1.65 2.08
C ALA A 48 11.44 -2.76 1.73
N PHE A 49 10.99 -2.84 0.48
CA PHE A 49 10.09 -3.90 0.03
C PHE A 49 10.72 -5.29 0.10
N CYS A 50 11.93 -5.44 -0.43
CA CYS A 50 12.73 -6.65 -0.30
C CYS A 50 12.90 -7.06 1.19
N TRP A 51 13.17 -6.10 2.08
CA TRP A 51 13.28 -6.34 3.52
C TRP A 51 11.96 -6.82 4.15
N LEU A 52 10.84 -6.17 3.82
CA LEU A 52 9.50 -6.59 4.27
C LEU A 52 9.20 -8.04 3.86
N LEU A 53 9.48 -8.39 2.60
CA LEU A 53 9.28 -9.74 2.08
C LEU A 53 10.18 -10.77 2.78
N HIS A 54 11.44 -10.43 3.04
CA HIS A 54 12.35 -11.29 3.79
C HIS A 54 11.83 -11.54 5.22
N CYS A 55 11.43 -10.49 5.95
CA CYS A 55 10.85 -10.65 7.28
C CYS A 55 9.57 -11.50 7.27
N LEU A 56 8.75 -11.38 6.23
CA LEU A 56 7.55 -12.21 6.05
C LEU A 56 7.91 -13.70 5.92
N THR A 57 8.98 -14.04 5.23
CA THR A 57 9.38 -15.45 5.07
C THR A 57 10.05 -16.05 6.27
N GLU A 58 10.82 -15.25 7.02
CA GLU A 58 11.34 -15.67 8.32
C GLU A 58 10.18 -15.94 9.29
N ARG A 59 9.10 -15.16 9.21
CA ARG A 59 7.95 -15.29 10.11
C ARG A 59 7.01 -16.43 9.74
N TYR A 60 6.79 -16.66 8.44
CA TYR A 60 5.78 -17.58 7.92
C TYR A 60 6.43 -18.66 7.04
N SER A 61 6.65 -19.85 7.61
CA SER A 61 7.15 -21.04 6.90
C SER A 61 6.11 -21.69 5.97
N GLY A 62 4.91 -21.13 5.88
CA GLY A 62 3.80 -21.64 5.11
C GLY A 62 2.75 -20.57 4.87
N THR A 63 1.60 -20.97 4.33
CA THR A 63 0.55 -19.99 4.02
C THR A 63 -0.12 -19.51 5.30
N PRO A 64 -0.18 -18.21 5.55
CA PRO A 64 -0.86 -17.68 6.71
C PRO A 64 -2.35 -18.06 6.69
N THR A 65 -2.88 -18.52 7.83
CA THR A 65 -4.30 -18.83 7.99
C THR A 65 -5.17 -17.58 8.14
N THR A 66 -4.57 -16.43 8.44
CA THR A 66 -5.28 -15.16 8.63
C THR A 66 -4.50 -14.01 8.01
N TRP A 67 -4.98 -13.49 6.88
CA TRP A 67 -4.38 -12.36 6.17
C TRP A 67 -4.27 -11.09 7.02
N LEU A 68 -5.25 -10.84 7.90
CA LEU A 68 -5.20 -9.70 8.83
C LEU A 68 -3.95 -9.73 9.73
N LYS A 69 -3.50 -10.93 10.15
CA LYS A 69 -2.27 -11.07 10.95
C LYS A 69 -1.03 -10.75 10.13
N VAL A 70 -1.04 -11.08 8.84
CA VAL A 70 0.04 -10.75 7.90
C VAL A 70 0.15 -9.23 7.75
N PHE A 71 -0.96 -8.54 7.47
CA PHE A 71 -0.96 -7.08 7.34
C PHE A 71 -0.62 -6.37 8.67
N SER A 72 -1.07 -6.91 9.81
CA SER A 72 -0.68 -6.38 11.13
C SER A 72 0.82 -6.53 11.38
N PHE A 73 1.42 -7.63 10.94
CA PHE A 73 2.87 -7.82 11.01
C PHE A 73 3.61 -6.86 10.07
N ILE A 74 3.14 -6.69 8.83
CA ILE A 74 3.68 -5.69 7.91
C ILE A 74 3.60 -4.28 8.52
N ALA A 75 2.51 -3.93 9.21
CA ALA A 75 2.37 -2.64 9.89
C ALA A 75 3.42 -2.46 10.99
N THR A 76 3.74 -3.53 11.72
CA THR A 76 4.80 -3.51 12.74
C THR A 76 6.16 -3.22 12.10
N LEU A 77 6.48 -3.91 10.99
CA LEU A 77 7.70 -3.69 10.23
C LEU A 77 7.78 -2.28 9.63
N ALA A 78 6.67 -1.77 9.09
CA ALA A 78 6.56 -0.40 8.59
C ALA A 78 6.77 0.64 9.71
N GLY A 79 6.38 0.31 10.95
CA GLY A 79 6.72 1.08 12.15
C GLY A 79 8.22 1.23 12.34
N SER A 80 8.99 0.14 12.17
CA SER A 80 10.45 0.19 12.24
C SER A 80 11.09 0.97 11.08
N LEU A 81 10.52 0.89 9.87
CA LEU A 81 10.97 1.73 8.75
C LEU A 81 10.69 3.21 8.99
N ARG A 82 9.57 3.54 9.62
CA ARG A 82 9.25 4.92 10.02
C ARG A 82 10.27 5.52 11.01
N GLU A 83 10.95 4.70 11.81
CA GLU A 83 12.03 5.21 12.69
C GLU A 83 13.26 5.66 11.89
N LYS A 84 13.38 5.22 10.63
CA LYS A 84 14.44 5.60 9.70
C LYS A 84 14.07 6.77 8.80
N GLY A 85 12.84 7.27 8.86
CA GLY A 85 12.39 8.40 8.04
C GLY A 85 10.90 8.41 7.72
N VAL A 86 10.52 9.19 6.71
CA VAL A 86 9.13 9.21 6.25
C VAL A 86 8.88 7.93 5.45
N PHE A 87 7.82 7.20 5.81
CA PHE A 87 7.45 5.94 5.16
C PHE A 87 5.93 5.84 4.98
N ASN A 88 5.36 6.61 4.06
CA ASN A 88 3.97 6.38 3.66
C ASN A 88 3.96 5.28 2.60
N MET A 89 3.21 4.21 2.83
CA MET A 89 3.26 3.02 1.97
C MET A 89 1.85 2.62 1.51
N LEU A 90 1.72 2.32 0.22
CA LEU A 90 0.64 1.50 -0.32
C LEU A 90 1.22 0.15 -0.73
N LEU A 91 0.68 -0.92 -0.19
CA LEU A 91 1.06 -2.30 -0.52
C LEU A 91 -0.16 -3.04 -1.04
N SER A 92 -0.07 -3.62 -2.23
CA SER A 92 -1.17 -4.35 -2.84
C SER A 92 -0.80 -5.77 -3.19
N ASP A 93 -1.73 -6.69 -2.96
CA ASP A 93 -1.71 -8.02 -3.57
C ASP A 93 -2.69 -8.12 -4.75
N GLY A 94 -3.36 -7.03 -5.12
CA GLY A 94 -4.38 -7.02 -6.17
C GLY A 94 -5.75 -7.53 -5.72
N ARG A 95 -5.92 -7.98 -4.47
CA ARG A 95 -7.22 -8.15 -3.80
C ARG A 95 -7.40 -7.13 -2.69
N TYR A 96 -6.35 -6.93 -1.91
CA TYR A 96 -6.26 -5.98 -0.82
C TYR A 96 -5.25 -4.90 -1.17
N VAL A 97 -5.53 -3.69 -0.67
CA VAL A 97 -4.57 -2.58 -0.63
C VAL A 97 -4.41 -2.20 0.83
N MET A 98 -3.22 -2.31 1.37
CA MET A 98 -2.87 -1.78 2.68
C MET A 98 -2.26 -0.39 2.51
N ALA A 99 -2.72 0.57 3.30
CA ALA A 99 -2.16 1.91 3.37
C ALA A 99 -1.60 2.15 4.77
N PHE A 100 -0.30 2.41 4.88
CA PHE A 100 0.38 2.73 6.13
C PHE A 100 0.79 4.20 6.12
N CYS A 101 0.53 4.91 7.21
CA CYS A 101 0.81 6.35 7.33
C CYS A 101 1.97 6.62 8.27
N SER A 102 3.00 7.31 7.78
CA SER A 102 4.08 7.87 8.62
C SER A 102 3.86 9.37 8.90
N THR A 103 3.28 10.11 7.94
CA THR A 103 3.07 11.56 8.06
C THR A 103 1.63 11.99 7.77
N ASN A 104 1.20 11.98 6.50
CA ASN A 104 -0.13 12.36 6.10
C ASN A 104 -0.63 11.42 5.02
N LEU A 105 -1.73 10.74 5.31
CA LEU A 105 -2.45 9.91 4.35
C LEU A 105 -3.94 10.01 4.62
N HIS A 106 -4.72 10.17 3.56
CA HIS A 106 -6.15 10.38 3.59
C HIS A 106 -6.81 9.46 2.59
N TRP A 107 -8.04 9.04 2.88
CA TRP A 107 -8.83 8.25 1.95
C TRP A 107 -10.29 8.71 1.90
N ILE A 108 -10.95 8.39 0.80
CA ILE A 108 -12.38 8.55 0.62
C ILE A 108 -12.92 7.38 -0.20
N THR A 109 -14.06 6.81 0.23
CA THR A 109 -14.79 5.82 -0.55
C THR A 109 -15.99 6.48 -1.20
N ARG A 110 -16.14 6.27 -2.52
CA ARG A 110 -17.33 6.67 -3.27
C ARG A 110 -18.07 5.44 -3.76
N ARG A 111 -19.39 5.54 -3.83
CA ARG A 111 -20.27 4.53 -4.43
C ARG A 111 -20.99 5.15 -5.63
N ALA A 112 -21.09 4.41 -6.72
CA ALA A 112 -21.85 4.83 -7.88
C ALA A 112 -23.35 5.03 -7.53
N PRO A 113 -24.06 5.93 -8.23
CA PRO A 113 -23.57 6.82 -9.29
C PRO A 113 -22.70 7.98 -8.75
N PHE A 114 -21.52 8.17 -9.35
CA PHE A 114 -20.59 9.21 -8.93
C PHE A 114 -21.03 10.60 -9.42
N GLY A 115 -21.23 11.54 -8.49
CA GLY A 115 -21.41 12.96 -8.84
C GLY A 115 -20.12 13.60 -9.37
N VAL A 116 -20.23 14.72 -10.10
CA VAL A 116 -19.06 15.47 -10.58
C VAL A 116 -18.37 16.17 -9.40
N ALA A 117 -17.18 15.69 -9.02
CA ALA A 117 -16.32 16.37 -8.04
C ALA A 117 -15.89 17.74 -8.61
N ARG A 118 -16.17 18.81 -7.87
CA ARG A 118 -16.21 20.17 -8.44
C ARG A 118 -14.93 20.99 -8.37
N TYR A 119 -13.83 20.53 -7.75
CA TYR A 119 -12.62 21.36 -7.67
C TYR A 119 -11.29 20.58 -7.69
N TRP A 120 -10.33 21.16 -8.43
CA TRP A 120 -8.86 20.98 -8.46
C TRP A 120 -8.20 19.67 -8.92
N ILE A 121 -8.68 19.05 -10.00
CA ILE A 121 -7.78 18.51 -11.03
C ILE A 121 -8.52 18.60 -12.36
N ARG A 122 -7.79 18.98 -13.40
CA ARG A 122 -8.21 18.98 -14.81
C ARG A 122 -8.89 17.63 -15.12
N THR A 123 -10.22 17.62 -15.01
CA THR A 123 -11.14 16.52 -15.32
C THR A 123 -10.75 15.15 -14.77
N TRP A 124 -11.20 14.82 -13.54
CA TRP A 124 -11.36 13.42 -13.09
C TRP A 124 -12.18 12.56 -14.07
N LYS A 125 -12.97 13.18 -14.96
CA LYS A 125 -13.55 12.53 -16.14
C LYS A 125 -12.50 11.72 -16.92
N SER A 126 -11.25 12.16 -17.02
CA SER A 126 -10.20 11.42 -17.73
C SER A 126 -9.75 10.14 -17.02
N ILE A 127 -9.91 10.02 -15.70
CA ILE A 127 -9.48 8.83 -14.94
C ILE A 127 -10.57 7.75 -14.94
N PHE A 128 -11.85 8.15 -15.08
CA PHE A 128 -13.01 7.24 -14.94
C PHE A 128 -13.95 7.22 -16.16
N ASN A 129 -13.61 7.88 -17.27
CA ASN A 129 -14.43 7.83 -18.48
C ASN A 129 -14.37 6.44 -19.11
N GLY A 130 -15.45 5.66 -18.95
CA GLY A 130 -15.78 4.52 -19.81
C GLY A 130 -15.82 3.14 -19.14
N GLU A 131 -15.34 3.00 -17.90
CA GLU A 131 -15.19 1.66 -17.27
C GLU A 131 -16.02 1.46 -16.00
N THR A 132 -16.81 2.46 -15.57
CA THR A 132 -17.53 2.35 -14.29
C THR A 132 -18.94 1.77 -14.45
N THR A 133 -19.30 0.79 -13.62
CA THR A 133 -20.67 0.26 -13.51
C THR A 133 -21.49 1.02 -12.46
N PRO A 134 -22.83 0.97 -12.51
CA PRO A 134 -23.70 1.58 -11.48
C PRO A 134 -23.50 1.05 -10.06
N ASN A 135 -22.78 -0.06 -9.89
CA ASN A 135 -22.53 -0.69 -8.59
C ASN A 135 -21.09 -0.48 -8.08
N ASP A 136 -20.29 0.33 -8.77
CA ASP A 136 -18.88 0.46 -8.44
C ASP A 136 -18.67 1.16 -7.10
N VAL A 137 -17.70 0.62 -6.36
CA VAL A 137 -17.19 1.22 -5.13
C VAL A 137 -15.71 1.49 -5.35
N VAL A 138 -15.33 2.76 -5.25
CA VAL A 138 -13.97 3.21 -5.50
C VAL A 138 -13.46 3.92 -4.26
N THR A 139 -12.32 3.48 -3.76
CA THR A 139 -11.57 4.21 -2.74
C THR A 139 -10.38 4.91 -3.36
N VAL A 140 -10.23 6.20 -3.07
CA VAL A 140 -9.06 7.00 -3.43
C VAL A 140 -8.23 7.22 -2.17
N ILE A 141 -6.92 7.05 -2.27
CA ILE A 141 -5.96 7.29 -1.19
C ILE A 141 -4.97 8.34 -1.68
N ALA A 142 -4.73 9.38 -0.87
CA ALA A 142 -3.86 10.50 -1.23
C ALA A 142 -3.15 11.07 0.00
N THR A 143 -2.02 11.75 -0.20
CA THR A 143 -1.27 12.41 0.89
C THR A 143 -2.00 13.63 1.47
N GLN A 144 -2.98 14.18 0.74
CA GLN A 144 -3.85 15.26 1.18
C GLN A 144 -5.25 15.11 0.57
N PRO A 145 -6.31 15.66 1.19
CA PRO A 145 -7.64 15.73 0.59
C PRO A 145 -7.61 16.42 -0.78
N LEU A 146 -8.14 15.77 -1.80
CA LEU A 146 -8.14 16.29 -3.17
C LEU A 146 -9.41 17.08 -3.51
N THR A 147 -10.42 17.06 -2.64
CA THR A 147 -11.69 17.76 -2.81
C THR A 147 -12.10 18.45 -1.51
N GLY A 148 -12.68 19.65 -1.62
CA GLY A 148 -13.09 20.46 -0.45
C GLY A 148 -14.55 20.27 -0.01
N ASN A 149 -15.36 19.59 -0.82
CA ASN A 149 -16.80 19.41 -0.60
C ASN A 149 -17.17 17.97 -0.17
N GLU A 150 -16.20 17.17 0.23
CA GLU A 150 -16.39 15.79 0.66
C GLU A 150 -15.61 15.53 1.95
N THR A 151 -16.06 14.54 2.71
CA THR A 151 -15.37 14.12 3.93
C THR A 151 -14.29 13.11 3.59
N TRP A 152 -13.04 13.51 3.76
CA TRP A 152 -11.89 12.61 3.69
C TRP A 152 -11.57 12.09 5.09
N HIS A 153 -11.25 10.81 5.18
CA HIS A 153 -10.80 10.17 6.41
C HIS A 153 -9.27 10.25 6.48
N LYS A 154 -8.73 10.73 7.59
CA LYS A 154 -7.29 10.74 7.85
C LYS A 154 -6.86 9.42 8.49
N ILE A 155 -5.76 8.85 8.02
CA ILE A 155 -5.04 7.78 8.72
C ILE A 155 -4.00 8.45 9.59
N MET A 156 -3.97 8.15 10.89
CA MET A 156 -3.04 8.81 11.80
C MET A 156 -1.61 8.26 11.59
N PRO A 157 -0.56 9.07 11.86
CA PRO A 157 0.82 8.58 11.86
C PRO A 157 1.00 7.34 12.75
N GLY A 158 1.59 6.29 12.20
CA GLY A 158 1.77 4.98 12.83
C GLY A 158 0.59 4.02 12.64
N GLU A 159 -0.54 4.50 12.11
CA GLU A 159 -1.69 3.67 11.81
C GLU A 159 -1.71 3.21 10.35
N TRP A 160 -2.60 2.26 10.08
CA TRP A 160 -2.82 1.71 8.76
C TRP A 160 -4.29 1.41 8.53
N ALA A 161 -4.68 1.37 7.26
CA ALA A 161 -6.00 0.95 6.81
C ALA A 161 -5.84 -0.16 5.76
N LEU A 162 -6.77 -1.11 5.74
CA LEU A 162 -6.80 -2.20 4.76
C LEU A 162 -8.05 -2.07 3.93
N PHE A 163 -7.90 -2.08 2.60
CA PHE A 163 -9.01 -1.93 1.69
C PHE A 163 -9.20 -3.19 0.87
N ALA A 164 -10.45 -3.63 0.70
CA ALA A 164 -10.85 -4.76 -0.12
C ALA A 164 -12.08 -4.38 -0.95
N SER A 165 -12.08 -4.70 -2.26
CA SER A 165 -13.24 -4.43 -3.14
C SER A 165 -13.76 -2.98 -3.05
N GLY A 166 -12.85 -2.02 -2.89
CA GLY A 166 -13.18 -0.60 -2.83
C GLY A 166 -13.65 -0.09 -1.46
N THR A 167 -13.69 -0.90 -0.40
CA THR A 167 -14.06 -0.47 0.96
C THR A 167 -12.95 -0.73 1.97
N VAL A 168 -12.90 0.07 3.04
CA VAL A 168 -12.07 -0.18 4.24
C VAL A 168 -12.65 -1.27 5.12
#